data_AF-A0A651GTS0-F1
#
_entry.id   AF-A0A651GTS0-F1
#
_cell.length_a   1.000
_cell.length_b   1.000
_cell.length_c   1.000
_cell.angle_alpha   90.00
_cell.angle_beta   90.00
_cell.angle_gamma   90.00
#
_symmetry.space_group_name_H-M   'P 1'
#
loop_
_entity.id
_entity.type
_entity.pdbx_description
1 polymer ?
#
loop_
_entity_poly.entity_id
_entity_poly.type
_entity_poly.pdbx_seq_one_letter_code
_entity_poly.pdbx_strand_id
1 'polypeptide(L)'
;MSETTTRHPNHTTPHPDPESAWVAAYALGLAYSSNSQPQQVDLLHEATDGQPELLDLARQRLDTTEVADPDLREAAQHLLHRARTLHLTGSTTTTTDHR
;
A
#
# COMPACT_ATOMS: atom_id res chain seq x y z
N MET A 1 -10.75 1.06 -52.17
CA MET A 1 -10.47 -0.18 -51.41
C MET A 1 -10.31 0.23 -49.97
N SER A 2 -11.18 -0.27 -49.10
CA SER A 2 -11.38 0.24 -47.74
C SER A 2 -10.24 -0.17 -46.80
N GLU A 3 -9.88 0.78 -45.96
CA GLU A 3 -8.87 0.74 -44.91
C GLU A 3 -9.23 -0.29 -43.83
N THR A 4 -8.24 -1.02 -43.32
CA THR A 4 -8.39 -1.77 -42.07
C THR A 4 -7.09 -1.67 -41.28
N THR A 5 -6.78 -0.46 -40.83
CA THR A 5 -5.76 -0.23 -39.81
C THR A 5 -6.28 -0.81 -38.50
N THR A 6 -5.81 -2.01 -38.17
CA THR A 6 -6.00 -2.66 -36.87
C THR A 6 -5.53 -1.71 -35.77
N ARG A 7 -6.47 -1.05 -35.10
CA ARG A 7 -6.24 -0.39 -33.82
C ARG A 7 -5.84 -1.48 -32.82
N HIS A 8 -4.54 -1.64 -32.57
CA HIS A 8 -4.11 -2.30 -31.35
C HIS A 8 -4.68 -1.49 -30.17
N PRO A 9 -5.42 -2.11 -29.24
CA PRO A 9 -5.73 -1.45 -27.99
C PRO A 9 -4.39 -1.15 -27.33
N ASN A 10 -4.10 0.13 -27.08
CA ASN A 10 -3.10 0.51 -26.10
C ASN A 10 -3.54 -0.10 -24.77
N HIS A 11 -3.07 -1.31 -24.47
CA HIS A 11 -2.94 -1.76 -23.10
C HIS A 11 -1.90 -0.84 -22.48
N THR A 12 -2.35 0.30 -21.97
CA THR A 12 -1.65 1.00 -20.91
C THR A 12 -1.74 0.07 -19.71
N THR A 13 -0.88 -0.94 -19.66
CA THR A 13 -0.59 -1.63 -18.41
C THR A 13 -0.21 -0.53 -17.43
N PRO A 14 -0.89 -0.39 -16.28
CA PRO A 14 -0.43 0.54 -15.26
C PRO A 14 1.01 0.13 -14.96
N HIS A 15 1.96 1.01 -15.28
CA HIS A 15 3.37 0.71 -15.07
C HIS A 15 3.49 0.35 -13.59
N PRO A 16 3.90 -0.88 -13.26
CA PRO A 16 3.93 -1.30 -11.88
C PRO A 16 4.96 -0.42 -11.17
N ASP A 17 4.51 0.47 -10.29
CA ASP A 17 5.37 1.23 -9.39
C ASP A 17 6.10 0.22 -8.47
N PRO A 18 7.42 0.04 -8.63
CA PRO A 18 8.15 -1.02 -7.94
C PRO A 18 8.15 -0.83 -6.42
N GLU A 19 8.02 0.41 -5.93
CA GLU A 19 7.98 0.74 -4.51
C GLU A 19 6.66 0.24 -3.91
N SER A 20 5.52 0.50 -4.57
CA SER A 20 4.23 -0.04 -4.12
C SER A 20 4.18 -1.57 -4.06
N ALA A 21 4.88 -2.25 -4.99
CA ALA A 21 4.98 -3.70 -5.00
C ALA A 21 5.81 -4.22 -3.82
N TRP A 22 6.93 -3.54 -3.55
CA TRP A 22 7.79 -3.87 -2.43
C TRP A 22 7.09 -3.62 -1.09
N VAL A 23 6.38 -2.49 -0.92
CA VAL A 23 5.59 -2.19 0.29
C VAL A 23 4.48 -3.22 0.50
N ALA A 24 3.80 -3.66 -0.57
CA ALA A 24 2.79 -4.71 -0.49
C ALA A 24 3.39 -6.05 0.00
N ALA A 25 4.53 -6.45 -0.56
CA ALA A 25 5.25 -7.65 -0.12
C ALA A 25 5.76 -7.53 1.33
N TYR A 26 6.23 -6.34 1.71
CA TYR A 26 6.69 -6.05 3.06
C TYR A 26 5.53 -6.14 4.07
N ALA A 27 4.36 -5.58 3.74
CA ALA A 27 3.15 -5.67 4.56
C ALA A 27 2.70 -7.12 4.77
N LEU A 28 2.79 -7.98 3.75
CA LEU A 28 2.54 -9.41 3.88
C LEU A 28 3.53 -10.08 4.84
N GLY A 29 4.83 -9.76 4.72
CA GLY A 29 5.85 -10.25 5.64
C GLY A 29 5.60 -9.80 7.09
N LEU A 30 5.15 -8.55 7.28
CA LEU A 30 4.77 -8.04 8.59
C LEU A 30 3.53 -8.72 9.14
N ALA A 31 2.52 -8.99 8.31
CA ALA A 31 1.31 -9.71 8.72
C ALA A 31 1.61 -11.15 9.19
N TYR A 32 2.66 -11.76 8.63
CA TYR A 32 3.14 -13.09 9.07
C TYR A 32 4.05 -13.02 10.30
N SER A 33 4.61 -11.85 10.60
CA SER A 33 5.52 -11.64 11.72
C SER A 33 4.80 -11.68 13.07
N SER A 34 5.50 -12.12 14.11
CA SER A 34 5.08 -12.06 15.51
C SER A 34 5.27 -10.68 16.16
N ASN A 35 5.63 -9.66 15.38
CA ASN A 35 5.66 -8.28 15.84
C ASN A 35 4.29 -7.83 16.34
N SER A 36 4.29 -6.95 17.34
CA SER A 36 3.04 -6.34 17.81
C SER A 36 2.46 -5.39 16.74
N GLN A 37 1.14 -5.21 16.73
CA GLN A 37 0.50 -4.31 15.76
C GLN A 37 1.04 -2.88 15.74
N PRO A 38 1.35 -2.22 16.89
CA PRO A 38 1.97 -0.90 16.88
C PRO A 38 3.32 -0.90 16.14
N GLN A 39 4.18 -1.89 16.42
CA GLN A 39 5.48 -2.02 15.75
C GLN A 39 5.35 -2.29 14.25
N GLN A 40 4.37 -3.09 13.83
CA GLN A 40 4.10 -3.33 12.40
C GLN A 40 3.70 -2.03 11.68
N VAL A 41 2.94 -1.16 12.33
CA VAL A 41 2.58 0.15 11.77
C VAL A 41 3.77 1.09 11.69
N ASP A 42 4.57 1.18 12.76
CA ASP A 42 5.76 2.05 12.78
C ASP A 42 6.76 1.65 11.68
N LEU A 43 6.98 0.34 11.50
CA LEU A 43 7.82 -0.21 10.43
C LEU A 43 7.26 0.10 9.04
N LEU A 44 5.93 0.10 8.85
CA LEU A 44 5.31 0.51 7.59
C LEU A 44 5.51 2.00 7.31
N HIS A 45 5.41 2.86 8.33
CA HIS A 45 5.67 4.28 8.16
C HIS A 45 7.12 4.58 7.81
N GLU A 46 8.08 3.88 8.43
CA GLU A 46 9.50 3.96 8.10
C GLU A 46 9.77 3.46 6.68
N ALA A 47 9.18 2.33 6.29
CA ALA A 47 9.34 1.73 4.98
C ALA A 47 8.79 2.61 3.83
N THR A 48 7.80 3.45 4.11
CA THR A 48 7.27 4.41 3.13
C THR A 48 7.87 5.81 3.27
N ASP A 49 8.85 6.03 4.16
CA ASP A 49 9.39 7.36 4.48
C ASP A 49 8.30 8.41 4.73
N GLY A 50 7.23 8.00 5.40
CA GLY A 50 6.06 8.85 5.64
C GLY A 50 5.25 9.24 4.40
N GLN A 51 5.36 8.55 3.27
CA GLN A 51 4.53 8.76 2.08
C GLN A 51 3.24 7.92 2.13
N PRO A 52 2.09 8.48 2.51
CA PRO A 52 0.84 7.72 2.66
C PRO A 52 0.29 7.20 1.32
N GLU A 53 0.65 7.80 0.19
CA GLU A 53 0.23 7.37 -1.15
C GLU A 53 0.75 5.97 -1.48
N LEU A 54 1.97 5.64 -1.04
CA LEU A 54 2.56 4.32 -1.22
C LEU A 54 1.77 3.23 -0.48
N LEU A 55 1.17 3.56 0.68
CA LEU A 55 0.31 2.63 1.42
C LEU A 55 -1.00 2.33 0.68
N ASP A 56 -1.58 3.33 0.02
CA ASP A 56 -2.78 3.14 -0.81
C ASP A 56 -2.47 2.32 -2.07
N LEU A 57 -1.36 2.62 -2.75
CA LEU A 57 -0.91 1.87 -3.92
C LEU A 57 -0.57 0.42 -3.56
N ALA A 58 0.10 0.19 -2.43
CA ALA A 58 0.39 -1.15 -1.92
C ALA A 58 -0.89 -1.93 -1.59
N ARG A 59 -1.94 -1.27 -1.09
CA ARG A 59 -3.23 -1.92 -0.84
C ARG A 59 -3.92 -2.34 -2.14
N GLN A 60 -3.97 -1.45 -3.14
CA GLN A 60 -4.52 -1.76 -4.48
C GLN A 60 -3.75 -2.91 -5.16
N ARG A 61 -2.43 -2.98 -4.92
CA ARG A 61 -1.59 -4.10 -5.37
C ARG A 61 -2.04 -5.42 -4.75
N LEU A 62 -2.31 -5.45 -3.44
CA LEU A 62 -2.78 -6.66 -2.77
C LEU A 62 -4.16 -7.12 -3.28
N ASP A 63 -5.03 -6.20 -3.71
CA ASP A 63 -6.32 -6.55 -4.31
C ASP A 63 -6.19 -7.29 -5.65
N THR A 64 -5.12 -7.00 -6.40
CA THR A 64 -4.88 -7.57 -7.73
C THR A 64 -3.87 -8.72 -7.73
N THR A 65 -3.18 -8.94 -6.61
CA THR A 65 -2.18 -10.00 -6.46
C THR A 65 -2.82 -11.26 -5.87
N GLU A 66 -2.57 -12.39 -6.52
CA GLU A 66 -2.97 -13.69 -5.98
C GLU A 66 -2.04 -14.05 -4.80
N VAL A 67 -2.58 -13.94 -3.59
CA VAL A 67 -1.92 -14.37 -2.35
C VAL A 67 -2.47 -15.73 -1.97
N ALA A 68 -1.58 -16.70 -1.73
CA ALA A 68 -1.97 -18.08 -1.43
C ALA A 68 -2.81 -18.21 -0.14
N ASP A 69 -2.60 -17.30 0.81
CA ASP A 69 -3.34 -17.22 2.06
C ASP A 69 -4.23 -15.95 2.05
N PRO A 70 -5.57 -16.11 1.94
CA PRO A 70 -6.49 -14.97 1.92
C PRO A 70 -6.56 -14.22 3.25
N ASP A 71 -6.35 -14.91 4.37
CA ASP A 71 -6.38 -14.30 5.72
C ASP A 71 -5.13 -13.44 5.92
N LEU A 72 -3.99 -13.91 5.42
CA LEU A 72 -2.74 -13.13 5.41
C LEU A 72 -2.87 -11.86 4.56
N ARG A 73 -3.53 -11.97 3.40
CA ARG A 73 -3.82 -10.81 2.55
C ARG A 73 -4.71 -9.81 3.27
N GLU A 74 -5.79 -10.26 3.92
CA GLU A 74 -6.68 -9.38 4.69
C GLU A 74 -5.93 -8.71 5.85
N ALA A 75 -5.10 -9.45 6.58
CA ALA A 75 -4.27 -8.90 7.65
C ALA A 75 -3.30 -7.81 7.15
N ALA A 76 -2.64 -8.04 6.01
CA ALA A 76 -1.76 -7.04 5.39
C ALA A 76 -2.53 -5.80 4.92
N GLN A 77 -3.73 -5.98 4.34
CA GLN A 77 -4.60 -4.86 3.95
C GLN A 77 -5.05 -4.04 5.17
N HIS A 78 -5.41 -4.70 6.27
CA HIS A 78 -5.76 -4.03 7.53
C HIS A 78 -4.57 -3.25 8.11
N LEU A 79 -3.35 -3.79 8.05
CA LEU A 79 -2.15 -3.09 8.48
C LEU A 79 -1.88 -1.83 7.65
N LEU A 80 -1.95 -1.92 6.31
CA LEU A 80 -1.79 -0.77 5.41
C LEU A 80 -2.85 0.30 5.67
N HIS A 81 -4.11 -0.10 5.83
CA HIS A 81 -5.20 0.82 6.12
C HIS A 81 -5.02 1.53 7.46
N ARG A 82 -4.58 0.79 8.49
CA ARG A 82 -4.33 1.34 9.82
C ARG A 82 -3.15 2.31 9.81
N ALA A 83 -2.04 1.95 9.17
CA ALA A 83 -0.88 2.82 9.00
C ALA A 83 -1.28 4.13 8.31
N ARG A 84 -2.04 4.06 7.21
CA ARG A 84 -2.55 5.24 6.52
C ARG A 84 -3.42 6.12 7.42
N THR A 85 -4.36 5.51 8.14
CA THR A 85 -5.27 6.24 9.04
C THR A 85 -4.49 6.96 10.14
N LEU A 86 -3.50 6.28 10.74
CA LEU A 86 -2.66 6.86 11.77
C LEU A 86 -1.77 7.99 11.23
N HIS A 87 -1.28 7.88 9.99
CA HIS A 87 -0.56 8.97 9.33
C HIS A 87 -1.46 10.21 9.18
N LEU A 88 -2.68 10.04 8.68
CA LEU A 88 -3.65 11.14 8.51
C LEU A 88 -4.04 11.78 9.85
N THR A 89 -4.21 11.00 10.91
CA THR A 89 -4.58 11.53 12.24
C THR A 89 -3.38 12.09 13.00
N GLY A 90 -2.18 11.52 12.83
CA GLY A 90 -0.94 11.94 13.47
C GLY A 90 -0.45 13.30 13.00
N SER A 91 -0.80 13.71 11.77
CA SER A 91 -0.55 15.06 11.26
C SER A 91 -1.45 16.14 11.87
N THR A 92 -2.51 15.78 12.61
CA THR A 92 -3.47 16.76 13.16
C THR A 92 -3.19 17.22 14.59
N THR A 93 -2.19 16.67 15.27
CA THR A 93 -1.86 17.04 16.67
C THR A 93 -0.72 18.05 16.81
N THR A 94 -0.25 18.67 15.72
CA THR A 94 0.71 19.79 15.79
C THR A 94 0.01 21.12 15.47
N THR A 95 -0.88 21.58 16.34
CA THR A 95 -1.35 22.98 16.32
C THR A 95 -1.75 23.41 17.73
N THR A 96 -0.97 24.36 18.26
CA THR A 96 -1.36 25.36 19.30
C THR A 96 -1.34 24.86 20.76
N ASP A 97 -0.68 25.50 21.71
CA ASP A 97 0.16 26.70 21.76
C ASP A 97 0.78 26.75 23.16
N HIS A 98 2.01 27.27 23.24
CA HIS A 98 2.68 27.58 24.48
C HIS A 98 1.95 28.73 25.19
N ARG A 99 1.39 28.48 26.38
CA ARG A 99 1.34 29.52 27.41
C ARG A 99 1.34 28.98 28.83
#